data_AF-A0AAE1DCL5-F1
#
_entry.id   AF-A0AAE1DCL5-F1
#
_cell.length_a   1.000
_cell.length_b   1.000
_cell.length_c   1.000
_cell.angle_alpha   90.00
_cell.angle_beta   90.00
_cell.angle_gamma   90.00
#
_symmetry.space_group_name_H-M   'P 1'
#
loop_
_entity.id
_entity.type
_entity.pdbx_description
1 polymer ?
#
loop_
_entity_poly.entity_id
_entity_poly.type
_entity_poly.pdbx_seq_one_letter_code
_entity_poly.pdbx_strand_id
1 'polypeptide(L)'
;MDTQTGPLVLSSVLSTLIFYHVWIDTQAGSLVFSSVLPALIFYNVWMDTQTCPLVFTSVLSTLIFYHVWMDIQAGPLVFTSVLPALIFYYVWMDTQTGPLVFSSVLSTLIFFHVWINTQTGPLVFTSVLPALIFYHVWMDTQTGPLVFTSVLPALIFYHVWVDTQTGPLVLSSVLSTLIFYNVWIDTQAGPLVFTSVLPALIFYHVWMDTYTCPIVFTSVLTTLIFYHVWMDTQTGRLVFTSVLPALIFYHVWMDTYTCPIVFTSVLTTLIFYHVWMDTQAVPLVFTSVRPALIFYHVWMDTQAGPLLSCQH
;
A
#
# COMPACT_ATOMS: atom_id res chain seq x y z
N MET A 1 -32.07 -2.33 12.28
CA MET A 1 -32.78 -3.59 12.59
C MET A 1 -31.95 -4.25 13.66
N ASP A 2 -32.49 -4.40 14.87
CA ASP A 2 -31.79 -5.13 15.95
C ASP A 2 -31.72 -6.60 15.52
N THR A 3 -30.58 -7.03 14.98
CA THR A 3 -30.46 -8.40 14.48
C THR A 3 -30.21 -9.33 15.65
N GLN A 4 -31.28 -9.98 16.13
CA GLN A 4 -31.14 -11.26 16.82
C GLN A 4 -30.32 -12.21 15.95
N THR A 5 -29.37 -12.88 16.59
CA THR A 5 -28.38 -13.79 16.04
C THR A 5 -29.03 -14.92 15.22
N GLY A 6 -29.10 -14.73 13.90
CA GLY A 6 -29.52 -15.76 12.95
C GLY A 6 -29.17 -15.38 11.49
N PRO A 7 -28.87 -16.35 10.62
CA PRO A 7 -28.59 -16.08 9.21
C PRO A 7 -29.82 -15.50 8.51
N LEU A 8 -29.66 -14.33 7.87
CA LEU A 8 -30.67 -13.77 6.98
C LEU A 8 -30.63 -14.55 5.66
N VAL A 9 -31.56 -15.51 5.51
CA VAL A 9 -31.71 -16.30 4.28
C VAL A 9 -32.78 -15.64 3.40
N LEU A 10 -32.36 -15.02 2.30
CA LEU A 10 -33.25 -14.47 1.28
C LEU A 10 -33.39 -15.48 0.12
N SER A 11 -34.54 -16.13 0.01
CA SER A 11 -34.85 -17.15 -1.00
C SER A 11 -35.69 -16.59 -2.18
N SER A 12 -35.27 -15.48 -2.79
CA SER A 12 -35.94 -14.97 -3.99
C SER A 12 -34.96 -14.42 -5.03
N VAL A 13 -35.34 -14.54 -6.31
CA VAL A 13 -34.58 -14.01 -7.45
C VAL A 13 -34.86 -12.51 -7.57
N LEU A 14 -34.13 -11.70 -6.80
CA LEU A 14 -34.15 -10.24 -6.90
C LEU A 14 -33.02 -9.78 -7.84
N SER A 15 -33.28 -8.78 -8.67
CA SER A 15 -32.26 -8.23 -9.60
C SER A 15 -31.21 -7.37 -8.88
N THR A 16 -31.64 -6.62 -7.85
CA THR A 16 -30.78 -5.83 -6.98
C THR A 16 -31.38 -5.80 -5.59
N LEU A 17 -30.55 -5.97 -4.57
CA LEU A 17 -30.94 -5.79 -3.18
C LEU A 17 -30.18 -4.60 -2.59
N ILE A 18 -30.90 -3.69 -1.94
CA ILE A 18 -30.31 -2.49 -1.32
C ILE A 18 -30.71 -2.45 0.15
N PHE A 19 -29.73 -2.35 1.03
CA PHE A 19 -29.93 -2.09 2.44
C PHE A 19 -29.52 -0.66 2.78
N TYR A 20 -30.33 0.00 3.60
CA TYR A 20 -30.04 1.31 4.18
C TYR A 20 -29.95 1.21 5.69
N HIS A 21 -29.00 1.93 6.28
CA HIS A 21 -28.85 2.06 7.73
C HIS A 21 -28.71 0.69 8.41
N VAL A 22 -27.67 -0.03 8.00
CA VAL A 22 -27.35 -1.35 8.57
C VAL A 22 -26.45 -1.16 9.76
N TRP A 23 -26.93 -1.57 10.92
CA TRP A 23 -26.12 -1.68 12.12
C TRP A 23 -25.96 -3.16 12.45
N ILE A 24 -24.70 -3.57 12.56
CA ILE A 24 -24.30 -4.90 13.00
C ILE A 24 -23.42 -4.72 14.26
N ASP A 25 -23.88 -5.21 15.40
CA ASP A 25 -23.09 -5.36 16.62
C ASP A 25 -22.94 -6.86 16.88
N THR A 26 -21.71 -7.37 16.84
CA THR A 26 -21.45 -8.81 16.99
C THR A 26 -20.39 -9.07 18.05
N GLN A 27 -20.84 -9.67 19.16
CA GLN A 27 -19.99 -10.14 20.27
C GLN A 27 -19.51 -11.60 20.05
N ALA A 28 -20.29 -12.42 19.36
CA ALA A 28 -19.90 -13.75 18.83
C ALA A 28 -21.01 -14.29 17.89
N GLY A 29 -20.73 -14.36 16.58
CA GLY A 29 -21.55 -15.00 15.56
C GLY A 29 -21.20 -14.52 14.13
N SER A 30 -21.22 -15.41 13.14
CA SER A 30 -21.01 -15.01 11.74
C SER A 30 -22.34 -14.56 11.12
N LEU A 31 -22.36 -13.38 10.51
CA LEU A 31 -23.44 -12.95 9.64
C LEU A 31 -23.21 -13.54 8.25
N VAL A 32 -24.11 -14.44 7.85
CA VAL A 32 -24.03 -15.13 6.56
C VAL A 32 -25.14 -14.67 5.64
N PHE A 33 -24.77 -14.04 4.53
CA PHE A 33 -25.67 -13.77 3.42
C PHE A 33 -25.50 -14.85 2.35
N SER A 34 -26.53 -15.68 2.17
CA SER A 34 -26.59 -16.68 1.09
C SER A 34 -27.66 -16.27 0.09
N SER A 35 -27.22 -15.83 -1.10
CA SER A 35 -28.12 -15.48 -2.20
C SER A 35 -27.40 -15.56 -3.55
N VAL A 36 -28.18 -15.69 -4.63
CA VAL A 36 -27.72 -15.47 -6.00
C VAL A 36 -28.40 -14.20 -6.48
N LEU A 37 -27.68 -13.08 -6.43
CA LEU A 37 -28.17 -11.76 -6.82
C LEU A 37 -27.20 -11.12 -7.81
N PRO A 38 -27.66 -10.45 -8.87
CA PRO A 38 -26.77 -9.67 -9.71
C PRO A 38 -26.02 -8.60 -8.90
N ALA A 39 -26.72 -7.79 -8.10
CA ALA A 39 -26.10 -6.72 -7.31
C ALA A 39 -26.62 -6.66 -5.87
N LEU A 40 -25.70 -6.41 -4.93
CA LEU A 40 -26.00 -6.14 -3.53
C LEU A 40 -25.34 -4.82 -3.11
N ILE A 41 -26.13 -3.91 -2.55
CA ILE A 41 -25.67 -2.57 -2.18
C ILE A 41 -26.03 -2.30 -0.72
N PHE A 42 -25.06 -1.81 0.04
CA PHE A 42 -25.27 -1.34 1.40
C PHE A 42 -24.96 0.15 1.51
N TYR A 43 -25.87 0.89 2.14
CA TYR A 43 -25.67 2.29 2.51
C TYR A 43 -25.65 2.45 4.02
N ASN A 44 -24.68 3.22 4.52
CA ASN A 44 -24.50 3.55 5.93
C ASN A 44 -24.45 2.28 6.77
N VAL A 45 -23.31 1.59 6.68
CA VAL A 45 -23.04 0.37 7.44
C VAL A 45 -22.19 0.73 8.64
N TRP A 46 -22.66 0.35 9.82
CA TRP A 46 -21.89 0.43 11.04
C TRP A 46 -21.61 -0.96 11.59
N MET A 47 -20.35 -1.24 11.91
CA MET A 47 -19.89 -2.48 12.51
C MET A 47 -18.92 -2.24 13.66
N ASP A 48 -19.09 -3.03 14.72
CA ASP A 48 -18.25 -3.05 15.93
C ASP A 48 -17.99 -4.53 16.32
N THR A 49 -16.73 -4.94 16.56
CA THR A 49 -16.36 -6.37 16.60
C THR A 49 -15.30 -6.78 17.65
N GLN A 50 -15.58 -7.91 18.33
CA GLN A 50 -14.73 -8.60 19.34
C GLN A 50 -14.76 -10.15 19.20
N THR A 51 -14.85 -10.69 17.97
CA THR A 51 -14.46 -12.06 17.49
C THR A 51 -15.47 -12.75 16.58
N CYS A 52 -15.85 -12.16 15.44
CA CYS A 52 -16.44 -12.98 14.36
C CYS A 52 -16.17 -12.46 12.94
N PRO A 53 -16.02 -13.38 11.95
CA PRO A 53 -15.95 -13.01 10.56
C PRO A 53 -17.36 -12.69 10.02
N LEU A 54 -17.51 -11.52 9.41
CA LEU A 54 -18.64 -11.24 8.52
C LEU A 54 -18.42 -12.00 7.22
N VAL A 55 -19.22 -13.04 6.95
CA VAL A 55 -18.99 -13.93 5.81
C VAL A 55 -20.10 -13.78 4.78
N PHE A 56 -19.76 -13.21 3.63
CA PHE A 56 -20.66 -13.24 2.46
C PHE A 56 -20.41 -14.52 1.67
N THR A 57 -21.30 -15.51 1.74
CA THR A 57 -21.28 -16.71 0.90
C THR A 57 -22.32 -16.59 -0.22
N SER A 58 -22.05 -15.71 -1.18
CA SER A 58 -22.97 -15.46 -2.30
C SER A 58 -22.25 -15.47 -3.64
N VAL A 59 -23.00 -15.79 -4.69
CA VAL A 59 -22.60 -15.55 -6.08
C VAL A 59 -23.22 -14.21 -6.46
N LEU A 60 -22.45 -13.13 -6.36
CA LEU A 60 -22.87 -11.79 -6.78
C LEU A 60 -22.05 -11.35 -7.98
N SER A 61 -22.66 -10.60 -8.89
CA SER A 61 -21.89 -9.94 -9.96
C SER A 61 -21.22 -8.65 -9.47
N THR A 62 -21.82 -7.96 -8.49
CA THR A 62 -21.25 -6.75 -7.88
C THR A 62 -21.72 -6.59 -6.44
N LEU A 63 -20.79 -6.24 -5.55
CA LEU A 63 -21.07 -5.86 -4.17
C LEU A 63 -20.54 -4.44 -3.93
N ILE A 64 -21.40 -3.55 -3.44
CA ILE A 64 -21.05 -2.16 -3.18
C ILE A 64 -21.39 -1.77 -1.75
N PHE A 65 -20.45 -1.12 -1.07
CA PHE A 65 -20.69 -0.49 0.21
C PHE A 65 -20.45 1.01 0.13
N TYR A 66 -21.37 1.77 0.72
CA TYR A 66 -21.26 3.21 0.93
C TYR A 66 -21.27 3.53 2.41
N HIS A 67 -20.34 4.37 2.84
CA HIS A 67 -20.18 4.82 4.23
C HIS A 67 -20.13 3.65 5.19
N VAL A 68 -18.99 2.98 5.19
CA VAL A 68 -18.70 1.87 6.09
C VAL A 68 -17.89 2.40 7.25
N TRP A 69 -18.41 2.24 8.46
CA TRP A 69 -17.62 2.43 9.68
C TRP A 69 -17.42 1.08 10.37
N MET A 70 -16.17 0.74 10.63
CA MET A 70 -15.76 -0.46 11.33
C MET A 70 -14.87 -0.09 12.53
N ASP A 71 -15.26 -0.55 13.71
CA ASP A 71 -14.42 -0.63 14.91
C ASP A 71 -14.10 -2.11 15.16
N ILE A 72 -12.82 -2.47 15.06
CA ILE A 72 -12.36 -3.86 15.18
C ILE A 72 -11.35 -3.95 16.30
N GLN A 73 -11.76 -4.59 17.39
CA GLN A 73 -10.89 -4.78 18.54
C GLN A 73 -9.99 -6.00 18.34
N ALA A 74 -10.52 -7.09 17.76
CA ALA A 74 -9.75 -8.31 17.45
C ALA A 74 -10.39 -9.19 16.34
N GLY A 75 -9.57 -9.59 15.37
CA GLY A 75 -9.89 -10.65 14.38
C GLY A 75 -10.09 -10.15 12.94
N PRO A 76 -10.00 -11.05 11.95
CA PRO A 76 -10.08 -10.66 10.54
C PRO A 76 -11.53 -10.46 10.08
N LEU A 77 -11.76 -9.38 9.33
CA LEU A 77 -12.94 -9.23 8.48
C LEU A 77 -12.73 -10.06 7.20
N VAL A 78 -13.51 -11.11 6.98
CA VAL A 78 -13.27 -12.11 5.91
C VAL A 78 -14.39 -12.15 4.88
N PHE A 79 -14.14 -11.60 3.69
CA PHE A 79 -15.06 -11.76 2.55
C PHE A 79 -14.73 -13.03 1.77
N THR A 80 -15.51 -14.12 1.92
CA THR A 80 -15.34 -15.37 1.15
C THR A 80 -16.37 -15.50 0.03
N SER A 81 -16.21 -14.74 -1.05
CA SER A 81 -17.11 -14.84 -2.21
C SER A 81 -16.35 -14.83 -3.53
N VAL A 82 -17.01 -15.32 -4.58
CA VAL A 82 -16.60 -15.12 -5.97
C VAL A 82 -17.39 -13.92 -6.48
N LEU A 83 -16.74 -12.76 -6.58
CA LEU A 83 -17.39 -11.52 -7.02
C LEU A 83 -16.59 -10.93 -8.18
N PRO A 84 -17.16 -10.68 -9.37
CA PRO A 84 -16.49 -9.92 -10.41
C PRO A 84 -16.01 -8.55 -9.91
N ALA A 85 -16.83 -7.81 -9.15
CA ALA A 85 -16.45 -6.51 -8.62
C ALA A 85 -16.89 -6.30 -7.16
N LEU A 86 -15.98 -5.76 -6.34
CA LEU A 86 -16.25 -5.29 -4.99
C LEU A 86 -15.79 -3.83 -4.89
N ILE A 87 -16.70 -2.94 -4.48
CA ILE A 87 -16.43 -1.50 -4.43
C ILE A 87 -16.81 -0.96 -3.05
N PHE A 88 -15.91 -0.20 -2.46
CA PHE A 88 -16.17 0.53 -1.22
C PHE A 88 -16.05 2.04 -1.46
N TYR A 89 -17.02 2.79 -0.96
CA TYR A 89 -17.00 4.24 -0.89
C TYR A 89 -17.04 4.66 0.57
N TYR A 90 -16.07 5.47 0.99
CA TYR A 90 -15.91 5.98 2.34
C TYR A 90 -15.86 4.86 3.37
N VAL A 91 -14.67 4.33 3.59
CA VAL A 91 -14.41 3.33 4.61
C VAL A 91 -13.63 3.98 5.74
N TRP A 92 -14.18 3.94 6.94
CA TRP A 92 -13.45 4.23 8.17
C TRP A 92 -13.20 2.94 8.93
N MET A 93 -11.93 2.67 9.21
CA MET A 93 -11.50 1.51 9.99
C MET A 93 -10.66 2.00 11.16
N ASP A 94 -11.13 1.69 12.38
CA ASP A 94 -10.32 1.82 13.59
C ASP A 94 -10.05 0.41 14.12
N THR A 95 -8.78 0.04 14.21
CA THR A 95 -8.36 -1.31 14.59
C THR A 95 -7.36 -1.26 15.73
N GLN A 96 -7.68 -1.91 16.86
CA GLN A 96 -6.72 -2.02 17.96
C GLN A 96 -5.73 -3.18 17.74
N THR A 97 -6.24 -4.35 17.33
CA THR A 97 -5.40 -5.53 17.08
C THR A 97 -5.89 -6.38 15.89
N GLY A 98 -4.98 -6.71 14.98
CA GLY A 98 -5.14 -7.80 14.01
C GLY A 98 -5.38 -7.39 12.54
N PRO A 99 -5.18 -8.34 11.60
CA PRO A 99 -5.22 -8.06 10.17
C PRO A 99 -6.65 -8.00 9.62
N LEU A 100 -6.94 -6.98 8.81
CA LEU A 100 -8.07 -6.99 7.88
C LEU A 100 -7.72 -7.91 6.70
N VAL A 101 -8.46 -9.01 6.48
CA VAL A 101 -8.11 -10.06 5.50
C VAL A 101 -9.20 -10.27 4.45
N PHE A 102 -8.97 -9.78 3.23
CA PHE A 102 -9.90 -9.99 2.12
C PHE A 102 -9.60 -11.29 1.35
N SER A 103 -10.10 -12.45 1.79
CA SER A 103 -9.88 -13.73 1.08
C SER A 103 -10.99 -14.05 0.07
N SER A 104 -11.03 -13.32 -1.04
CA SER A 104 -11.97 -13.56 -2.15
C SER A 104 -11.25 -13.71 -3.50
N VAL A 105 -11.92 -14.39 -4.44
CA VAL A 105 -11.55 -14.36 -5.85
C VAL A 105 -12.36 -13.23 -6.47
N LEU A 106 -11.73 -12.06 -6.69
CA LEU A 106 -12.38 -10.93 -7.33
C LEU A 106 -11.74 -10.61 -8.68
N SER A 107 -12.54 -10.11 -9.64
CA SER A 107 -11.96 -9.58 -10.89
C SER A 107 -11.47 -8.14 -10.73
N THR A 108 -12.07 -7.36 -9.83
CA THR A 108 -11.62 -6.00 -9.49
C THR A 108 -12.05 -5.63 -8.08
N LEU A 109 -11.14 -5.01 -7.32
CA LEU A 109 -11.43 -4.41 -6.03
C LEU A 109 -11.06 -2.93 -6.08
N ILE A 110 -12.02 -2.07 -5.73
CA ILE A 110 -11.82 -0.62 -5.74
C ILE A 110 -12.23 -0.04 -4.38
N PHE A 111 -11.35 0.79 -3.83
CA PHE A 111 -11.66 1.60 -2.67
C PHE A 111 -11.60 3.08 -3.01
N PHE A 112 -12.63 3.82 -2.62
CA PHE A 112 -12.67 5.26 -2.65
C PHE A 112 -12.74 5.80 -1.23
N HIS A 113 -11.79 6.64 -0.85
CA HIS A 113 -11.68 7.25 0.47
C HIS A 113 -11.63 6.20 1.59
N VAL A 114 -10.43 5.75 1.90
CA VAL A 114 -10.17 4.82 2.99
C VAL A 114 -9.42 5.56 4.07
N TRP A 115 -9.96 5.54 5.28
CA TRP A 115 -9.26 5.92 6.49
C TRP A 115 -9.00 4.66 7.31
N ILE A 116 -7.74 4.40 7.60
CA ILE A 116 -7.29 3.33 8.47
C ILE A 116 -6.52 3.97 9.61
N ASN A 117 -6.96 3.69 10.83
CA ASN A 117 -6.19 3.93 12.04
C ASN A 117 -5.89 2.58 12.71
N THR A 118 -4.61 2.25 12.85
CA THR A 118 -4.19 0.99 13.47
C THR A 118 -3.22 1.26 14.61
N GLN A 119 -3.58 0.82 15.81
CA GLN A 119 -2.69 0.90 16.97
C GLN A 119 -1.60 -0.18 16.89
N THR A 120 -2.00 -1.44 16.64
CA THR A 120 -1.07 -2.56 16.58
C THR A 120 -1.43 -3.61 15.50
N GLY A 121 -0.43 -4.06 14.76
CA GLY A 121 -0.51 -5.23 13.88
C GLY A 121 -0.64 -4.90 12.39
N PRO A 122 -0.42 -5.90 11.51
CA PRO A 122 -0.38 -5.64 10.08
C PRO A 122 -1.77 -5.56 9.47
N LEU A 123 -1.97 -4.59 8.59
CA LEU A 123 -3.11 -4.61 7.67
C LEU A 123 -2.74 -5.48 6.46
N VAL A 124 -3.50 -6.55 6.18
CA VAL A 124 -3.08 -7.63 5.27
C VAL A 124 -4.11 -7.91 4.16
N PHE A 125 -3.88 -7.35 2.97
CA PHE A 125 -4.71 -7.70 1.80
C PHE A 125 -4.19 -8.98 1.11
N THR A 126 -4.80 -10.14 1.38
CA THR A 126 -4.49 -11.41 0.69
C THR A 126 -5.55 -11.79 -0.33
N SER A 127 -5.35 -11.42 -1.59
CA SER A 127 -6.25 -11.83 -2.67
C SER A 127 -5.52 -12.07 -3.98
N VAL A 128 -6.14 -12.88 -4.83
CA VAL A 128 -5.79 -13.02 -6.25
C VAL A 128 -6.79 -12.17 -7.02
N LEU A 129 -6.38 -10.98 -7.45
CA LEU A 129 -7.22 -10.05 -8.21
C LEU A 129 -6.50 -9.64 -9.50
N PRO A 130 -7.19 -9.57 -10.65
CA PRO A 130 -6.66 -8.95 -11.86
C PRO A 130 -6.25 -7.47 -11.67
N ALA A 131 -6.96 -6.72 -10.82
CA ALA A 131 -6.62 -5.33 -10.51
C ALA A 131 -7.11 -4.90 -9.12
N LEU A 132 -6.29 -4.13 -8.41
CA LEU A 132 -6.61 -3.47 -7.15
C LEU A 132 -6.31 -1.98 -7.27
N ILE A 133 -7.30 -1.14 -6.99
CA ILE A 133 -7.18 0.31 -7.12
C ILE A 133 -7.65 0.99 -5.84
N PHE A 134 -6.82 1.90 -5.34
CA PHE A 134 -7.13 2.74 -4.21
C PHE A 134 -7.14 4.21 -4.64
N TYR A 135 -8.21 4.92 -4.27
CA TYR A 135 -8.33 6.36 -4.41
C TYR A 135 -8.48 6.98 -3.03
N HIS A 136 -7.60 7.91 -2.67
CA HIS A 136 -7.56 8.59 -1.37
C HIS A 136 -7.48 7.59 -0.22
N VAL A 137 -6.26 7.24 0.17
CA VAL A 137 -6.00 6.38 1.32
C VAL A 137 -5.27 7.18 2.36
N TRP A 138 -5.81 7.23 3.56
CA TRP A 138 -5.14 7.69 4.75
C TRP A 138 -4.87 6.50 5.65
N MET A 139 -3.61 6.29 5.99
CA MET A 139 -3.17 5.25 6.91
C MET A 139 -2.35 5.91 8.00
N ASP A 140 -2.83 5.77 9.23
CA ASP A 140 -2.11 6.13 10.45
C ASP A 140 -1.83 4.84 11.22
N THR A 141 -0.55 4.54 11.45
CA THR A 141 -0.13 3.34 12.17
C THR A 141 0.87 3.68 13.27
N GLN A 142 0.52 3.37 14.51
CA GLN A 142 1.44 3.56 15.62
C GLN A 142 2.52 2.48 15.64
N THR A 143 2.13 1.20 15.54
CA THR A 143 3.05 0.07 15.60
C THR A 143 2.70 -1.06 14.64
N GLY A 144 3.69 -1.51 13.87
CA GLY A 144 3.61 -2.73 13.06
C GLY A 144 3.64 -2.48 11.55
N PRO A 145 3.85 -3.54 10.74
CA PRO A 145 4.04 -3.35 9.33
C PRO A 145 2.72 -3.26 8.58
N LEU A 146 2.55 -2.28 7.70
CA LEU A 146 1.47 -2.32 6.72
C LEU A 146 1.88 -3.27 5.59
N VAL A 147 1.12 -4.35 5.37
CA VAL A 147 1.51 -5.46 4.48
C VAL A 147 0.50 -5.71 3.36
N PHE A 148 0.87 -5.42 2.12
CA PHE A 148 0.07 -5.87 0.97
C PHE A 148 0.66 -7.16 0.41
N THR A 149 -0.06 -8.28 0.55
CA THR A 149 0.37 -9.61 0.06
C THR A 149 -0.57 -10.14 -1.00
N SER A 150 -0.33 -9.80 -2.26
CA SER A 150 -1.21 -10.22 -3.35
C SER A 150 -0.44 -10.61 -4.61
N VAL A 151 -1.10 -11.45 -5.41
CA VAL A 151 -0.68 -11.75 -6.78
C VAL A 151 -1.64 -11.01 -7.69
N LEU A 152 -1.22 -9.87 -8.23
CA LEU A 152 -2.08 -9.00 -9.05
C LEU A 152 -1.34 -8.59 -10.31
N PRO A 153 -1.93 -8.65 -11.51
CA PRO A 153 -1.37 -7.98 -12.67
C PRO A 153 -1.07 -6.49 -12.41
N ALA A 154 -1.99 -5.72 -11.80
CA ALA A 154 -1.76 -4.31 -11.53
C ALA A 154 -2.26 -3.87 -10.16
N LEU A 155 -1.46 -3.03 -9.49
CA LEU A 155 -1.82 -2.32 -8.26
C LEU A 155 -1.58 -0.83 -8.47
N ILE A 156 -2.61 -0.01 -8.27
CA ILE A 156 -2.55 1.43 -8.49
C ILE A 156 -3.08 2.16 -7.26
N PHE A 157 -2.29 3.11 -6.79
CA PHE A 157 -2.66 4.02 -5.72
C PHE A 157 -2.72 5.45 -6.21
N TYR A 158 -3.82 6.12 -5.93
CA TYR A 158 -4.01 7.56 -6.14
C TYR A 158 -4.20 8.24 -4.80
N HIS A 159 -3.39 9.25 -4.49
CA HIS A 159 -3.46 10.02 -3.26
C HIS A 159 -3.36 9.14 -2.02
N VAL A 160 -2.14 8.82 -1.61
CA VAL A 160 -1.89 8.05 -0.39
C VAL A 160 -1.20 8.94 0.62
N TRP A 161 -1.74 8.97 1.83
CA TRP A 161 -1.08 9.48 3.00
C TRP A 161 -0.76 8.32 3.93
N VAL A 162 0.51 8.15 4.25
CA VAL A 162 0.98 7.19 5.24
C VAL A 162 1.69 7.96 6.34
N ASP A 163 1.19 7.84 7.55
CA ASP A 163 1.86 8.27 8.77
C ASP A 163 2.18 7.00 9.58
N THR A 164 3.46 6.79 9.88
CA THR A 164 3.89 5.64 10.67
C THR A 164 4.91 6.05 11.71
N GLN A 165 4.57 5.82 12.97
CA GLN A 165 5.49 6.09 14.07
C GLN A 165 6.57 5.01 14.15
N THR A 166 6.17 3.73 14.17
CA THR A 166 7.11 2.61 14.27
C THR A 166 6.70 1.39 13.45
N GLY A 167 7.65 0.87 12.67
CA GLY A 167 7.49 -0.39 11.93
C GLY A 167 7.68 -0.22 10.43
N PRO A 168 7.93 -1.31 9.69
CA PRO A 168 8.21 -1.20 8.28
C PRO A 168 6.94 -1.14 7.43
N LEU A 169 6.85 -0.20 6.50
CA LEU A 169 5.88 -0.29 5.41
C LEU A 169 6.36 -1.39 4.45
N VAL A 170 5.70 -2.54 4.40
CA VAL A 170 6.13 -3.66 3.56
C VAL A 170 5.13 -3.92 2.45
N LEU A 171 5.49 -3.58 1.22
CA LEU A 171 4.76 -4.08 0.07
C LEU A 171 5.38 -5.40 -0.38
N SER A 172 4.64 -6.51 -0.31
CA SER A 172 5.12 -7.84 -0.70
C SER A 172 4.22 -8.49 -1.74
N SER A 173 4.49 -8.26 -3.02
CA SER A 173 3.59 -8.73 -4.08
C SER A 173 4.30 -9.20 -5.33
N VAL A 174 3.65 -10.12 -6.04
CA VAL A 174 4.00 -10.45 -7.43
C VAL A 174 3.05 -9.67 -8.31
N LEU A 175 3.54 -8.60 -8.93
CA LEU A 175 2.76 -7.76 -9.84
C LEU A 175 3.40 -7.62 -11.22
N SER A 176 2.59 -7.30 -12.23
CA SER A 176 3.15 -6.91 -13.53
C SER A 176 3.48 -5.42 -13.57
N THR A 177 2.74 -4.60 -12.79
CA THR A 177 2.95 -3.15 -12.71
C THR A 177 2.44 -2.62 -11.39
N LEU A 178 3.21 -1.71 -10.79
CA LEU A 178 2.86 -0.99 -9.57
C LEU A 178 3.05 0.51 -9.81
N ILE A 179 1.99 1.28 -9.59
CA ILE A 179 2.01 2.73 -9.82
C ILE A 179 1.46 3.47 -8.61
N PHE A 180 2.21 4.48 -8.19
CA PHE A 180 1.83 5.41 -7.15
C PHE A 180 1.72 6.81 -7.73
N TYR A 181 0.57 7.46 -7.47
CA TYR A 181 0.34 8.87 -7.79
C TYR A 181 0.05 9.65 -6.52
N ASN A 182 0.78 10.76 -6.32
CA ASN A 182 0.59 11.67 -5.19
C ASN A 182 0.67 10.93 -3.85
N VAL A 183 1.87 10.54 -3.47
CA VAL A 183 2.10 9.81 -2.22
C VAL A 183 2.82 10.71 -1.23
N TRP A 184 2.27 10.79 -0.02
CA TRP A 184 2.91 11.38 1.13
C TRP A 184 3.22 10.28 2.13
N ILE A 185 4.49 10.18 2.53
CA ILE A 185 4.92 9.27 3.59
C ILE A 185 5.65 10.10 4.63
N ASP A 186 5.12 10.09 5.85
CA ASP A 186 5.80 10.53 7.06
C ASP A 186 6.13 9.29 7.88
N THR A 187 7.41 9.04 8.14
CA THR A 187 7.81 7.90 8.96
C THR A 187 8.91 8.26 9.93
N GLN A 188 8.62 8.07 11.21
CA GLN A 188 9.56 8.37 12.27
C GLN A 188 10.63 7.27 12.39
N ALA A 189 10.22 5.99 12.44
CA ALA A 189 11.14 4.86 12.55
C ALA A 189 10.65 3.59 11.84
N GLY A 190 11.53 2.96 11.07
CA GLY A 190 11.28 1.66 10.42
C GLY A 190 11.50 1.70 8.91
N PRO A 191 11.97 0.61 8.28
CA PRO A 191 12.29 0.67 6.87
C PRO A 191 11.04 0.67 5.99
N LEU A 192 11.04 1.50 4.94
CA LEU A 192 10.07 1.37 3.85
C LEU A 192 10.60 0.29 2.90
N VAL A 193 9.98 -0.89 2.90
CA VAL A 193 10.46 -2.06 2.15
C VAL A 193 9.50 -2.38 1.01
N PHE A 194 10.00 -2.25 -0.22
CA PHE A 194 9.30 -2.72 -1.41
C PHE A 194 9.92 -4.05 -1.85
N THR A 195 9.30 -5.15 -1.41
CA THR A 195 9.62 -6.52 -1.85
C THR A 195 8.72 -6.94 -2.99
N SER A 196 9.22 -7.03 -4.21
CA SER A 196 8.34 -7.46 -5.31
C SER A 196 9.09 -8.04 -6.49
N VAL A 197 8.41 -8.90 -7.25
CA VAL A 197 8.87 -9.35 -8.56
C VAL A 197 8.01 -8.62 -9.58
N LEU A 198 8.51 -7.49 -10.13
CA LEU A 198 7.75 -6.61 -11.02
C LEU A 198 8.58 -6.25 -12.26
N PRO A 199 8.02 -6.29 -13.46
CA PRO A 199 8.62 -5.61 -14.60
C PRO A 199 8.86 -4.12 -14.33
N ALA A 200 7.85 -3.39 -13.82
CA ALA A 200 7.93 -1.95 -13.64
C ALA A 200 7.35 -1.45 -12.33
N LEU A 201 8.06 -0.52 -11.70
CA LEU A 201 7.62 0.27 -10.56
C LEU A 201 7.77 1.76 -10.87
N ILE A 202 6.68 2.50 -10.76
CA ILE A 202 6.63 3.92 -11.14
C ILE A 202 6.00 4.75 -10.03
N PHE A 203 6.68 5.83 -9.67
CA PHE A 203 6.24 6.81 -8.69
C PHE A 203 6.07 8.17 -9.35
N TYR A 204 4.92 8.81 -9.13
CA TYR A 204 4.62 10.17 -9.56
C TYR A 204 4.26 11.02 -8.35
N HIS A 205 4.92 12.17 -8.18
CA HIS A 205 4.68 13.11 -7.08
C HIS A 205 4.75 12.42 -5.73
N VAL A 206 5.97 12.17 -5.27
CA VAL A 206 6.19 11.54 -3.96
C VAL A 206 6.84 12.55 -3.04
N TRP A 207 6.24 12.72 -1.86
CA TRP A 207 6.84 13.37 -0.72
C TRP A 207 7.16 12.32 0.32
N MET A 208 8.42 12.25 0.72
CA MET A 208 8.88 11.40 1.83
C MET A 208 9.59 12.27 2.85
N ASP A 209 9.09 12.27 4.07
CA ASP A 209 9.75 12.82 5.25
C ASP A 209 10.05 11.65 6.20
N THR A 210 11.33 11.41 6.45
CA THR A 210 11.77 10.24 7.20
C THR A 210 12.89 10.55 8.17
N TYR A 211 12.72 10.16 9.43
CA TYR A 211 13.70 10.47 10.47
C TYR A 211 14.79 9.40 10.62
N THR A 212 14.41 8.12 10.77
CA THR A 212 15.33 6.98 10.99
C THR A 212 14.97 5.75 10.17
N CYS A 213 14.87 5.90 8.85
CA CYS A 213 14.24 4.88 8.01
C CYS A 213 15.10 4.54 6.80
N PRO A 214 15.64 3.30 6.70
CA PRO A 214 16.17 2.84 5.43
C PRO A 214 15.01 2.61 4.46
N ILE A 215 15.05 3.24 3.28
CA ILE A 215 14.14 2.91 2.19
C ILE A 215 14.80 1.82 1.37
N VAL A 216 14.21 0.64 1.33
CA VAL A 216 14.81 -0.55 0.73
C VAL A 216 13.94 -1.07 -0.42
N PHE A 217 14.51 -1.06 -1.62
CA PHE A 217 13.91 -1.69 -2.79
C PHE A 217 14.56 -3.06 -3.02
N THR A 218 13.89 -4.12 -2.58
CA THR A 218 14.32 -5.53 -2.72
C THR A 218 13.49 -6.20 -3.80
N SER A 219 13.92 -6.13 -5.05
CA SER A 219 13.05 -6.57 -6.15
C SER A 219 13.83 -7.04 -7.37
N VAL A 220 13.19 -7.86 -8.20
CA VAL A 220 13.64 -8.07 -9.58
C VAL A 220 12.82 -7.09 -10.42
N LEU A 221 13.45 -5.99 -10.83
CA LEU A 221 12.81 -4.90 -11.58
C LEU A 221 13.45 -4.78 -12.96
N THR A 222 12.64 -4.69 -14.02
CA THR A 222 13.22 -4.28 -15.32
C THR A 222 13.42 -2.78 -15.39
N THR A 223 12.58 -2.01 -14.68
CA THR A 223 12.61 -0.55 -14.70
C THR A 223 12.01 0.03 -13.41
N LEU A 224 12.70 1.01 -12.84
CA LEU A 224 12.24 1.81 -11.71
C LEU A 224 12.33 3.29 -12.10
N ILE A 225 11.20 3.99 -12.01
CA ILE A 225 11.12 5.40 -12.40
C ILE A 225 10.47 6.24 -11.31
N PHE A 226 11.09 7.36 -11.02
CA PHE A 226 10.62 8.38 -10.12
C PHE A 226 10.40 9.68 -10.87
N TYR A 227 9.20 10.25 -10.77
CA TYR A 227 8.84 11.56 -11.29
C TYR A 227 8.44 12.47 -10.14
N HIS A 228 9.04 13.65 -10.05
CA HIS A 228 8.72 14.66 -9.04
C HIS A 228 8.78 14.10 -7.63
N VAL A 229 9.99 13.88 -7.13
CA VAL A 229 10.17 13.33 -5.78
C VAL A 229 10.82 14.37 -4.90
N TRP A 230 10.23 14.58 -3.73
CA TRP A 230 10.82 15.28 -2.61
C TRP A 230 11.15 14.25 -1.54
N MET A 231 12.42 14.18 -1.13
CA MET A 231 12.84 13.38 0.02
C MET A 231 13.56 14.26 1.01
N ASP A 232 13.06 14.29 2.24
CA ASP A 232 13.76 14.78 3.42
C ASP A 232 14.10 13.56 4.29
N THR A 233 15.39 13.33 4.53
CA THR A 233 15.82 12.19 5.36
C THR A 233 16.95 12.57 6.30
N GLN A 234 16.67 12.53 7.59
CA GLN A 234 17.66 12.86 8.61
C GLN A 234 18.71 11.76 8.75
N THR A 235 18.29 10.51 8.98
CA THR A 235 19.20 9.37 9.16
C THR A 235 18.65 8.10 8.51
N GLY A 236 19.55 7.25 7.98
CA GLY A 236 19.16 6.05 7.25
C GLY A 236 19.99 5.79 6.00
N ARG A 237 19.43 5.01 5.08
CA ARG A 237 20.02 4.69 3.77
C ARG A 237 18.92 4.44 2.76
N LEU A 238 19.06 4.99 1.55
CA LEU A 238 18.24 4.57 0.41
C LEU A 238 18.96 3.41 -0.26
N VAL A 239 18.47 2.19 -0.09
CA VAL A 239 19.15 0.97 -0.53
C VAL A 239 18.41 0.32 -1.69
N PHE A 240 19.13 0.11 -2.79
CA PHE A 240 18.66 -0.68 -3.93
C PHE A 240 19.37 -2.04 -3.92
N THR A 241 18.60 -3.09 -3.66
CA THR A 241 19.00 -4.50 -3.57
C THR A 241 18.24 -5.29 -4.65
N SER A 242 18.59 -5.05 -5.91
CA SER A 242 17.86 -5.58 -7.06
C SER A 242 18.78 -6.00 -8.22
N VAL A 243 18.21 -6.68 -9.22
CA VAL A 243 18.77 -6.62 -10.58
C VAL A 243 17.93 -5.59 -11.31
N LEU A 244 18.54 -4.48 -11.71
CA LEU A 244 17.82 -3.35 -12.28
C LEU A 244 18.56 -2.85 -13.53
N PRO A 245 18.06 -3.12 -14.74
CA PRO A 245 18.64 -2.56 -15.95
C PRO A 245 18.70 -1.03 -15.90
N ALA A 246 17.59 -0.37 -15.56
CA ALA A 246 17.49 1.08 -15.57
C ALA A 246 16.82 1.64 -14.31
N LEU A 247 17.48 2.62 -13.69
CA LEU A 247 16.91 3.52 -12.69
C LEU A 247 16.87 4.94 -13.24
N ILE A 248 15.71 5.57 -13.19
CA ILE A 248 15.51 6.91 -13.76
C ILE A 248 14.83 7.82 -12.75
N PHE A 249 15.43 8.99 -12.52
CA PHE A 249 14.89 10.05 -11.69
C PHE A 249 14.63 11.29 -12.54
N TYR A 250 13.42 11.83 -12.45
CA TYR A 250 13.01 13.09 -13.05
C TYR A 250 12.54 14.06 -11.96
N HIS A 251 13.09 15.27 -11.95
CA HIS A 251 12.68 16.35 -11.03
C HIS A 251 12.72 15.89 -9.57
N VAL A 252 13.92 15.65 -9.05
CA VAL A 252 14.09 15.13 -7.69
C VAL A 252 14.80 16.14 -6.80
N TRP A 253 14.24 16.35 -5.62
CA TRP A 253 14.81 17.14 -4.54
C TRP A 253 15.11 16.18 -3.39
N MET A 254 16.37 16.09 -2.99
CA MET A 254 16.82 15.27 -1.87
C MET A 254 17.56 16.16 -0.88
N ASP A 255 17.06 16.23 0.33
CA ASP A 255 17.77 16.78 1.48
C ASP A 255 18.06 15.61 2.42
N THR A 256 19.33 15.22 2.53
CA THR A 256 19.73 14.09 3.36
C THR A 256 20.87 14.43 4.29
N TYR A 257 20.64 14.37 5.59
CA TYR A 257 21.70 14.69 6.54
C TYR A 257 22.77 13.59 6.56
N THR A 258 22.44 12.33 6.89
CA THR A 258 23.44 11.23 6.94
C THR A 258 23.10 10.01 6.06
N CYS A 259 22.29 10.20 5.03
CA CYS A 259 21.70 9.09 4.28
C CYS A 259 22.34 8.90 2.91
N PRO A 260 23.30 7.97 2.77
CA PRO A 260 23.80 7.61 1.45
C PRO A 260 22.75 6.84 0.66
N ILE A 261 22.77 7.03 -0.66
CA ILE A 261 22.09 6.15 -1.61
C ILE A 261 23.05 5.00 -1.94
N VAL A 262 22.67 3.79 -1.57
CA VAL A 262 23.49 2.59 -1.69
C VAL A 262 22.92 1.66 -2.76
N PHE A 263 23.73 1.38 -3.77
CA PHE A 263 23.46 0.40 -4.80
C PHE A 263 24.25 -0.87 -4.51
N THR A 264 23.52 -1.90 -4.09
CA THR A 264 24.06 -3.26 -3.93
C THR A 264 23.70 -4.17 -5.11
N SER A 265 23.05 -3.58 -6.10
CA SER A 265 22.46 -4.20 -7.28
C SER A 265 23.41 -4.32 -8.47
N VAL A 266 23.05 -5.18 -9.42
CA VAL A 266 23.53 -5.06 -10.80
C VAL A 266 22.69 -3.99 -11.47
N LEU A 267 23.22 -2.77 -11.51
CA LEU A 267 22.63 -1.62 -12.21
C LEU A 267 23.37 -1.39 -13.51
N THR A 268 22.65 -1.35 -14.65
CA THR A 268 23.31 -1.08 -15.94
C THR A 268 23.34 0.42 -16.25
N THR A 269 22.24 1.13 -15.95
CA THR A 269 22.08 2.54 -16.27
C THR A 269 21.37 3.27 -15.14
N LEU A 270 21.94 4.40 -14.72
CA LEU A 270 21.36 5.34 -13.77
C LEU A 270 21.27 6.71 -14.42
N ILE A 271 20.05 7.25 -14.51
CA ILE A 271 19.80 8.52 -15.18
C ILE A 271 19.13 9.49 -14.22
N PHE A 272 19.67 10.71 -14.16
CA PHE A 272 19.11 11.82 -13.41
C PHE A 272 18.77 12.98 -14.36
N TYR A 273 17.53 13.45 -14.30
CA TYR A 273 17.05 14.65 -14.94
C TYR A 273 16.58 15.65 -13.89
N HIS A 274 17.13 16.86 -13.90
CA HIS A 274 16.73 17.94 -13.00
C HIS A 274 16.71 17.50 -11.53
N VAL A 275 17.90 17.20 -11.00
CA VAL A 275 18.03 16.72 -9.62
C VAL A 275 18.82 17.70 -8.78
N TRP A 276 18.30 17.98 -7.59
CA TRP A 276 18.98 18.74 -6.56
C TRP A 276 19.20 17.83 -5.36
N MET A 277 20.44 17.78 -4.89
CA MET A 277 20.81 17.05 -3.68
C MET A 277 21.54 17.99 -2.74
N ASP A 278 21.09 18.05 -1.49
CA ASP A 278 21.85 18.60 -0.37
C ASP A 278 22.14 17.45 0.60
N THR A 279 23.41 17.18 0.86
CA THR A 279 23.77 16.11 1.78
C THR A 279 25.04 16.36 2.60
N GLN A 280 25.04 15.89 3.85
CA GLN A 280 26.24 15.85 4.69
C GLN A 280 26.99 14.52 4.59
N ALA A 281 26.59 13.62 3.69
CA ALA A 281 27.20 12.31 3.47
C ALA A 281 27.67 12.14 2.01
N VAL A 282 28.42 11.07 1.75
CA VAL A 282 28.69 10.65 0.36
C VAL A 282 27.36 10.22 -0.27
N PRO A 283 26.87 10.92 -1.32
CA PRO A 283 25.51 10.71 -1.81
C PRO A 283 25.31 9.37 -2.49
N LEU A 284 26.32 8.85 -3.20
CA LEU A 284 26.20 7.63 -4.00
C LEU A 284 27.28 6.60 -3.63
N VAL A 285 26.86 5.42 -3.21
CA VAL A 285 27.73 4.29 -2.87
C VAL A 285 27.38 3.09 -3.75
N PHE A 286 28.36 2.56 -4.47
CA PHE A 286 28.20 1.34 -5.28
C PHE A 286 29.05 0.21 -4.67
N THR A 287 28.42 -0.92 -4.34
CA THR A 287 29.10 -2.09 -3.75
C THR A 287 29.25 -3.25 -4.76
N SER A 288 28.93 -3.01 -6.03
CA SER A 288 29.02 -4.00 -7.11
C SER A 288 29.47 -3.31 -8.42
N VAL A 289 28.81 -3.57 -9.54
CA VAL A 289 29.13 -2.98 -10.85
C VAL A 289 28.71 -1.51 -10.90
N ARG A 290 29.63 -0.66 -11.37
CA ARG A 290 29.34 0.75 -11.64
C ARG A 290 28.46 0.86 -12.90
N PRO A 291 27.26 1.45 -12.83
CA PRO A 291 26.42 1.67 -14.01
C PRO A 291 26.96 2.77 -14.92
N ALA A 292 26.42 2.84 -16.14
CA ALA A 292 26.45 4.06 -16.93
C ALA A 292 25.69 5.16 -16.18
N LEU A 293 26.39 6.23 -15.81
CA LEU A 293 25.82 7.39 -15.13
C LEU A 293 25.52 8.49 -16.16
N ILE A 294 24.28 8.95 -16.20
CA ILE A 294 23.85 10.02 -17.10
C ILE A 294 23.17 11.10 -16.27
N PHE A 295 23.70 12.32 -16.33
CA PHE A 295 23.20 13.47 -15.58
C PHE A 295 22.78 14.59 -16.53
N TYR A 296 21.56 15.08 -16.35
CA TYR A 296 21.03 16.26 -17.03
C TYR A 296 20.56 17.25 -15.98
N HIS A 297 21.21 18.42 -15.93
CA HIS A 297 20.91 19.49 -14.96
C HIS A 297 20.84 18.98 -13.51
N VAL A 298 21.99 18.64 -12.96
CA VAL A 298 22.09 18.17 -11.57
C VAL A 298 22.88 19.17 -10.75
N TRP A 299 22.30 19.60 -9.63
CA TRP A 299 22.91 20.48 -8.65
C TRP A 299 23.15 19.67 -7.37
N MET A 300 24.33 19.80 -6.79
CA MET A 300 24.68 19.08 -5.57
C MET A 300 25.44 20.01 -4.61
N ASP A 301 24.97 20.07 -3.37
CA ASP A 301 25.71 20.60 -2.23
C ASP A 301 26.08 19.41 -1.35
N THR A 302 27.37 19.18 -1.14
CA THR A 302 27.87 18.03 -0.37
C THR A 302 28.95 18.48 0.59
N GLN A 303 28.73 18.28 1.90
CA GLN A 303 29.71 18.65 2.92
C GLN A 303 30.70 17.52 3.25
N ALA A 304 30.46 16.29 2.79
CA ALA A 304 31.33 15.13 3.04
C ALA A 304 31.74 14.38 1.76
N GLY A 305 32.98 14.60 1.33
CA GLY A 305 33.69 13.71 0.41
C GLY A 305 33.24 13.76 -1.07
N PRO A 306 33.85 12.92 -1.93
CA PRO A 306 33.52 12.86 -3.34
C PRO A 306 32.12 12.28 -3.56
N LEU A 307 31.47 12.70 -4.65
CA LEU A 307 30.15 12.23 -5.09
C LEU A 307 29.95 10.70 -5.04
N LEU A 308 31.00 9.97 -5.37
CA LEU A 308 30.98 8.54 -5.60
C LEU A 308 31.97 7.86 -4.67
N SER A 309 31.50 6.83 -3.96
CA SER A 309 32.36 5.85 -3.30
C SER A 309 32.12 4.47 -3.90
N CYS A 310 33.19 3.83 -4.39
CA CYS A 310 33.19 2.44 -4.81
C CYS A 310 33.92 1.63 -3.73
N GLN A 311 33.22 0.72 -3.06
CA GLN A 311 33.84 -0.25 -2.18
C GLN A 311 34.14 -1.51 -3.01
N HIS A 312 35.42 -1.78 -3.23
CA HIS A 312 35.93 -2.98 -3.91
C HIS A 312 35.96 -4.18 -2.96
#